data_AF-A0A0G0ZH70-F1
#
_entry.id   AF-A0A0G0ZH70-F1
#
_cell.length_a   1.000
_cell.length_b   1.000
_cell.length_c   1.000
_cell.angle_alpha   90.00
_cell.angle_beta   90.00
_cell.angle_gamma   90.00
#
_symmetry.space_group_name_H-M   'P 1'
#
loop_
_entity.id
_entity.type
_entity.pdbx_description
1 polymer ?
#
loop_
_entity_poly.entity_id
_entity_poly.type
_entity_poly.pdbx_seq_one_letter_code
_entity_poly.pdbx_strand_id
1 'polypeptide(L)'
;MRDIRSNSMNERKQVYLIGHVSQDLIDGSNIPVMGGAVAYMARVFKIMGWDARIITKLPSNHQFLKELNDLGIIVHNLPISDDNKKVSMTTFEINNWGEERDIFLRDKQEDISVDEIRKFSANISRDALIVVAPVMDEVDINILPFLRSEGLYSVLCPQGVFRRTRENGLIYHQRYSDLAWILNYANMAIFSREDMDFYDRESQDKYIKELARIKPVFVTDGSNGSEFFYQDERITVRALSLKEGERRKFIGAGDVFAAALLHSMMRGKPLVLDMEFASAYTTQKIGINNGKEGISGLPTIEEFEDFVRNDQERIVDYAMLLLPYVLGREAHYEPSDFSFRRIET
;
A
#
# COMPACT_ATOMS: atom_id res chain seq x y z
N MET A 1 14.98 12.97 -9.97
CA MET A 1 13.52 13.20 -9.88
C MET A 1 13.11 14.30 -10.85
N ARG A 2 13.11 14.05 -12.16
CA ARG A 2 12.56 15.00 -13.14
C ARG A 2 11.08 14.65 -13.38
N ASP A 3 10.25 15.65 -13.11
CA ASP A 3 8.85 15.90 -13.46
C ASP A 3 7.81 14.76 -13.43
N ILE A 4 7.24 14.57 -12.24
CA ILE A 4 5.77 14.40 -12.08
C ILE A 4 5.16 15.73 -11.56
N ARG A 5 5.94 16.83 -11.63
CA ARG A 5 5.60 18.12 -11.02
C ARG A 5 4.92 19.08 -12.00
N SER A 6 4.54 18.62 -13.20
CA SER A 6 3.92 19.48 -14.20
C SER A 6 2.43 19.69 -13.93
N ASN A 7 2.07 20.95 -13.72
CA ASN A 7 0.74 21.52 -13.68
C ASN A 7 -0.18 21.01 -14.80
N SER A 8 -1.18 20.21 -14.45
CA SER A 8 -2.50 20.31 -15.09
C SER A 8 -3.59 20.05 -14.06
N MET A 9 -4.18 21.12 -13.56
CA MET A 9 -5.27 21.10 -12.56
C MET A 9 -6.62 20.64 -13.15
N ASN A 10 -6.61 19.97 -14.31
CA ASN A 10 -7.80 19.59 -15.08
C ASN A 10 -7.85 18.13 -15.56
N GLU A 11 -6.84 17.30 -15.28
CA GLU A 11 -6.92 15.85 -15.52
C GLU A 11 -7.04 15.12 -14.17
N ARG A 12 -8.04 14.25 -14.02
CA ARG A 12 -8.18 13.41 -12.82
C ARG A 12 -6.93 12.52 -12.73
N LYS A 13 -6.24 12.55 -11.60
CA LYS A 13 -5.09 11.68 -11.33
C LYS A 13 -5.53 10.21 -11.44
N GLN A 14 -4.88 9.45 -12.32
CA GLN A 14 -5.17 8.03 -12.55
C GLN A 14 -4.18 7.14 -11.81
N VAL A 15 -4.65 6.04 -11.25
CA VAL A 15 -3.81 5.00 -10.66
C VAL A 15 -4.24 3.62 -11.12
N TYR A 16 -3.27 2.79 -11.52
CA TYR A 16 -3.44 1.39 -11.86
C TYR A 16 -2.77 0.51 -10.81
N LEU A 17 -3.55 -0.37 -10.20
CA LEU A 17 -3.15 -1.25 -9.10
C LEU A 17 -3.12 -2.69 -9.61
N ILE A 18 -1.95 -3.32 -9.63
CA ILE A 18 -1.74 -4.66 -10.21
C ILE A 18 -1.49 -5.66 -9.09
N GLY A 19 -2.36 -6.65 -8.96
CA GLY A 19 -2.31 -7.67 -7.91
C GLY A 19 -3.68 -8.32 -7.72
N HIS A 20 -3.75 -9.35 -6.87
CA HIS A 20 -5.03 -9.98 -6.56
C HIS A 20 -5.87 -9.18 -5.56
N VAL A 21 -7.15 -9.01 -5.89
CA VAL A 21 -8.20 -8.84 -4.89
C VAL A 21 -8.40 -10.21 -4.22
N SER A 22 -8.31 -10.26 -2.88
CA SER A 22 -8.46 -11.50 -2.12
C SER A 22 -9.77 -11.58 -1.37
N GLN A 23 -10.08 -12.79 -0.93
CA GLN A 23 -11.12 -13.09 0.04
C GLN A 23 -10.46 -13.46 1.35
N ASP A 24 -10.79 -12.75 2.42
CA ASP A 24 -10.22 -12.97 3.74
C ASP A 24 -11.31 -13.56 4.66
N LEU A 25 -11.05 -14.76 5.18
CA LEU A 25 -11.86 -15.45 6.18
C LEU A 25 -11.23 -15.19 7.55
N ILE A 26 -11.89 -14.39 8.38
CA ILE A 26 -11.30 -13.86 9.61
C ILE A 26 -11.85 -14.61 10.83
N ASP A 27 -10.97 -15.13 11.68
CA ASP A 27 -11.30 -15.75 12.97
C ASP A 27 -12.38 -16.84 12.88
N GLY A 28 -12.27 -17.70 11.87
CA GLY A 28 -13.24 -18.79 11.62
C GLY A 28 -14.60 -18.32 11.05
N SER A 29 -14.75 -17.04 10.74
CA SER A 29 -15.93 -16.52 10.04
C SER A 29 -16.00 -17.06 8.62
N ASN A 30 -17.17 -17.59 8.26
CA ASN A 30 -17.50 -17.97 6.88
C ASN A 30 -18.02 -16.78 6.05
N ILE A 31 -18.11 -15.58 6.63
CA ILE A 31 -18.49 -14.36 5.90
C ILE A 31 -17.22 -13.76 5.30
N PRO A 32 -17.05 -13.80 3.97
CA PRO A 32 -15.85 -13.31 3.33
C PRO A 32 -15.75 -11.79 3.42
N VAL A 33 -14.56 -11.31 3.79
CA VAL A 33 -14.21 -9.88 3.74
C VAL A 33 -13.32 -9.65 2.51
N MET A 34 -13.61 -8.60 1.74
CA MET A 34 -12.75 -8.23 0.62
C MET A 34 -11.40 -7.76 1.15
N GLY A 35 -10.34 -8.46 0.71
CA GLY A 35 -8.96 -8.16 1.02
C GLY A 35 -8.14 -7.87 -0.24
N GLY A 36 -6.84 -7.99 -0.09
CA GLY A 36 -5.87 -7.74 -1.15
C GLY A 36 -5.35 -6.32 -1.11
N ALA A 37 -4.03 -6.17 -1.25
CA ALA A 37 -3.35 -4.87 -1.17
C ALA A 37 -3.97 -3.85 -2.14
N VAL A 38 -4.24 -4.29 -3.38
CA VAL A 38 -4.85 -3.47 -4.42
C VAL A 38 -6.26 -2.99 -4.06
N ALA A 39 -7.06 -3.73 -3.29
CA ALA A 39 -8.40 -3.32 -2.90
C ALA A 39 -8.36 -2.19 -1.85
N TYR A 40 -7.51 -2.34 -0.83
CA TYR A 40 -7.28 -1.31 0.17
C TYR A 40 -6.73 -0.03 -0.45
N MET A 41 -5.68 -0.15 -1.27
CA MET A 41 -5.07 0.99 -1.95
C MET A 41 -6.06 1.70 -2.88
N ALA A 42 -6.83 0.96 -3.69
CA ALA A 42 -7.82 1.53 -4.60
C ALA A 42 -8.85 2.36 -3.84
N ARG A 43 -9.31 1.85 -2.70
CA ARG A 43 -10.29 2.54 -1.89
C ARG A 43 -9.74 3.82 -1.27
N VAL A 44 -8.48 3.82 -0.79
CA VAL A 44 -7.81 5.05 -0.33
C VAL A 44 -7.70 6.06 -1.46
N PHE A 45 -7.16 5.67 -2.63
CA PHE A 45 -7.06 6.57 -3.78
C PHE A 45 -8.42 7.14 -4.20
N LYS A 46 -9.47 6.31 -4.17
CA LYS A 46 -10.83 6.73 -4.49
C LYS A 46 -11.38 7.75 -3.50
N ILE A 47 -11.20 7.54 -2.19
CA ILE A 47 -11.56 8.51 -1.14
C ILE A 47 -10.82 9.84 -1.38
N MET A 48 -9.58 9.77 -1.83
CA MET A 48 -8.73 10.92 -2.13
C MET A 48 -8.99 11.55 -3.52
N GLY A 49 -10.07 11.15 -4.21
CA GLY A 49 -10.51 11.78 -5.47
C GLY A 49 -9.80 11.30 -6.75
N TRP A 50 -9.01 10.23 -6.68
CA TRP A 50 -8.35 9.66 -7.86
C TRP A 50 -9.31 8.80 -8.70
N ASP A 51 -8.99 8.65 -9.99
CA ASP A 51 -9.55 7.60 -10.83
C ASP A 51 -8.79 6.29 -10.58
N ALA A 52 -9.29 5.53 -9.60
CA ALA A 52 -8.67 4.30 -9.12
C ALA A 52 -9.09 3.09 -9.96
N ARG A 53 -8.09 2.34 -10.44
CA ARG A 53 -8.27 1.19 -11.33
C ARG A 53 -7.49 0.00 -10.81
N ILE A 54 -8.11 -1.17 -10.78
CA ILE A 54 -7.49 -2.44 -10.37
C ILE A 54 -7.34 -3.33 -11.61
N ILE A 55 -6.15 -3.92 -11.80
CA ILE A 55 -5.89 -5.00 -12.75
C ILE A 55 -5.69 -6.28 -11.93
N THR A 56 -6.63 -7.21 -12.04
CA THR A 56 -6.71 -8.42 -11.20
C THR A 56 -7.30 -9.59 -12.00
N LYS A 57 -7.29 -10.79 -11.42
CA LYS A 57 -8.09 -11.93 -11.84
C LYS A 57 -9.12 -12.28 -10.76
N LEU A 58 -10.39 -12.32 -11.14
CA LEU A 58 -11.53 -12.68 -10.27
C LEU A 58 -12.54 -13.52 -11.07
N PRO A 59 -13.27 -14.45 -10.44
CA PRO A 59 -14.42 -15.10 -11.07
C PRO A 59 -15.38 -14.07 -11.66
N SER A 60 -15.84 -14.29 -12.90
CA SER A 60 -16.56 -13.27 -13.68
C SER A 60 -17.86 -12.76 -13.05
N ASN A 61 -18.46 -13.54 -12.14
CA ASN A 61 -19.71 -13.20 -11.44
C ASN A 61 -19.50 -13.02 -9.93
N HIS A 62 -18.25 -12.81 -9.48
CA HIS A 62 -17.98 -12.63 -8.05
C HIS A 62 -18.56 -11.31 -7.53
N GLN A 63 -19.16 -11.33 -6.34
CA GLN A 63 -19.82 -10.15 -5.74
C GLN A 63 -18.87 -8.94 -5.58
N PHE A 64 -17.58 -9.20 -5.32
CA PHE A 64 -16.56 -8.16 -5.17
C PHE A 64 -16.37 -7.30 -6.41
N LEU A 65 -16.65 -7.83 -7.62
CA LEU A 65 -16.65 -7.00 -8.83
C LEU A 65 -17.73 -5.92 -8.75
N LYS A 66 -18.94 -6.28 -8.29
CA LYS A 66 -20.02 -5.32 -8.11
C LYS A 66 -19.71 -4.32 -7.01
N GLU A 67 -19.23 -4.80 -5.85
CA GLU A 67 -18.89 -3.93 -4.71
C GLU A 67 -17.84 -2.88 -5.07
N LEU A 68 -16.76 -3.27 -5.77
CA LEU A 68 -15.73 -2.33 -6.25
C LEU A 68 -16.31 -1.29 -7.23
N ASN A 69 -17.16 -1.73 -8.16
CA ASN A 69 -17.83 -0.83 -9.10
C ASN A 69 -18.80 0.13 -8.41
N ASP A 70 -19.56 -0.32 -7.40
CA ASP A 70 -20.46 0.52 -6.61
C ASP A 70 -19.68 1.59 -5.83
N LEU A 71 -18.44 1.29 -5.41
CA LEU A 71 -17.50 2.24 -4.82
C LEU A 71 -16.84 3.18 -5.85
N GLY A 72 -17.13 3.00 -7.13
CA GLY A 72 -16.58 3.76 -8.24
C GLY A 72 -15.13 3.43 -8.58
N ILE A 73 -14.66 2.24 -8.23
CA ILE A 73 -13.34 1.70 -8.60
C ILE A 73 -13.52 0.89 -9.88
N ILE A 74 -12.71 1.18 -10.90
CA ILE A 74 -12.78 0.46 -12.18
C ILE A 74 -11.97 -0.83 -12.06
N VAL A 75 -12.58 -1.98 -12.36
CA VAL A 75 -11.89 -3.27 -12.34
C VAL A 75 -11.64 -3.76 -13.77
N HIS A 76 -10.37 -3.85 -14.12
CA HIS A 76 -9.89 -4.54 -15.31
C HIS A 76 -9.65 -6.00 -14.95
N ASN A 77 -10.72 -6.80 -15.03
CA ASN A 77 -10.67 -8.22 -14.73
C ASN A 77 -10.07 -8.99 -15.92
N LEU A 78 -8.84 -9.49 -15.75
CA LEU A 78 -8.14 -10.27 -16.76
C LEU A 78 -8.79 -11.64 -16.94
N PRO A 79 -8.71 -12.23 -18.15
CA PRO A 79 -9.26 -13.56 -18.38
C PRO A 79 -8.54 -14.61 -17.53
N ILE A 80 -9.30 -15.59 -17.04
CA ILE A 80 -8.77 -16.77 -16.36
C ILE A 80 -8.72 -17.90 -17.40
N SER A 81 -7.51 -18.41 -17.65
CA SER A 81 -7.23 -19.41 -18.68
C SER A 81 -7.42 -20.83 -18.14
N ASP A 82 -7.09 -21.07 -16.88
CA ASP A 82 -7.30 -22.36 -16.21
C ASP A 82 -8.79 -22.53 -15.84
N ASP A 83 -9.44 -23.51 -16.48
CA ASP A 83 -10.85 -23.83 -16.22
C ASP A 83 -11.13 -24.14 -14.75
N ASN A 84 -10.17 -24.74 -14.02
CA ASN A 84 -10.32 -25.05 -12.61
C ASN A 84 -10.32 -23.81 -11.71
N LYS A 85 -9.74 -22.70 -12.20
CA LYS A 85 -9.61 -21.44 -11.46
C LYS A 85 -10.72 -20.43 -11.75
N LYS A 86 -11.60 -20.71 -12.73
CA LYS A 86 -12.70 -19.80 -13.12
C LYS A 86 -13.71 -19.51 -12.02
N VAL A 87 -13.82 -20.40 -11.03
CA VAL A 87 -14.73 -20.28 -9.88
C VAL A 87 -14.03 -20.00 -8.57
N SER A 88 -12.70 -19.97 -8.55
CA SER A 88 -11.93 -19.74 -7.34
C SER A 88 -11.34 -18.34 -7.28
N MET A 89 -10.84 -17.96 -6.11
CA MET A 89 -10.09 -16.71 -5.97
C MET A 89 -9.04 -16.87 -4.88
N THR A 90 -8.04 -15.98 -4.88
CA THR A 90 -7.05 -15.95 -3.82
C THR A 90 -7.75 -15.74 -2.49
N THR A 91 -7.62 -16.73 -1.61
CA THR A 91 -8.38 -16.80 -0.36
C THR A 91 -7.41 -17.00 0.79
N PHE A 92 -7.43 -16.09 1.75
CA PHE A 92 -6.68 -16.20 2.99
C PHE A 92 -7.61 -16.54 4.15
N GLU A 93 -7.16 -17.39 5.04
CA GLU A 93 -7.72 -17.52 6.38
C GLU A 93 -6.79 -16.81 7.36
N ILE A 94 -7.33 -15.88 8.14
CA ILE A 94 -6.59 -15.03 9.07
C ILE A 94 -7.10 -15.31 10.47
N ASN A 95 -6.24 -15.89 11.30
CA ASN A 95 -6.54 -16.22 12.69
C ASN A 95 -5.77 -15.26 13.60
N ASN A 96 -6.48 -14.31 14.20
CA ASN A 96 -5.89 -13.29 15.05
C ASN A 96 -5.75 -13.79 16.50
N TRP A 97 -4.67 -13.39 17.15
CA TRP A 97 -4.40 -13.70 18.55
C TRP A 97 -3.57 -12.58 19.17
N GLY A 98 -4.25 -11.68 19.90
CA GLY A 98 -3.64 -10.45 20.38
C GLY A 98 -3.30 -9.49 19.23
N GLU A 99 -2.03 -9.14 19.09
CA GLU A 99 -1.52 -8.31 17.99
C GLU A 99 -0.92 -9.14 16.84
N GLU A 100 -0.83 -10.46 17.02
CA GLU A 100 -0.30 -11.39 16.04
C GLU A 100 -1.42 -12.04 15.22
N ARG A 101 -1.03 -12.66 14.11
CA ARG A 101 -1.94 -13.41 13.24
C ARG A 101 -1.23 -14.54 12.53
N ASP A 102 -1.87 -15.71 12.49
CA ASP A 102 -1.53 -16.75 11.53
C ASP A 102 -2.33 -16.53 10.26
N ILE A 103 -1.67 -16.59 9.11
CA ILE A 103 -2.30 -16.46 7.80
C ILE A 103 -2.11 -17.75 7.02
N PHE A 104 -3.20 -18.34 6.55
CA PHE A 104 -3.17 -19.52 5.69
C PHE A 104 -3.67 -19.17 4.30
N LEU A 105 -2.93 -19.56 3.27
CA LEU A 105 -3.42 -19.56 1.89
C LEU A 105 -4.33 -20.79 1.70
N ARG A 106 -5.61 -20.55 1.44
CA ARG A 106 -6.60 -21.61 1.19
C ARG A 106 -6.78 -21.88 -0.30
N ASP A 107 -6.67 -20.85 -1.12
CA ASP A 107 -6.56 -20.97 -2.57
C ASP A 107 -5.81 -19.77 -3.14
N LYS A 108 -5.23 -19.93 -4.33
CA LYS A 108 -4.55 -18.88 -5.10
C LYS A 108 -5.18 -18.81 -6.48
N GLN A 109 -5.62 -17.64 -6.91
CA GLN A 109 -6.05 -17.46 -8.30
C GLN A 109 -4.85 -17.59 -9.27
N GLU A 110 -5.11 -17.84 -10.55
CA GLU A 110 -4.12 -17.81 -11.63
C GLU A 110 -3.28 -16.53 -11.60
N ASP A 111 -1.99 -16.65 -11.88
CA ASP A 111 -1.05 -15.54 -11.85
C ASP A 111 -1.34 -14.51 -12.96
N ILE A 112 -1.00 -13.25 -12.71
CA ILE A 112 -1.03 -12.16 -13.69
C ILE A 112 0.30 -12.14 -14.44
N SER A 113 0.27 -12.48 -15.73
CA SER A 113 1.47 -12.56 -16.56
C SER A 113 1.89 -11.21 -17.16
N VAL A 114 3.18 -11.07 -17.50
CA VAL A 114 3.66 -9.90 -18.25
C VAL A 114 2.99 -9.74 -19.61
N ASP A 115 2.63 -10.82 -20.28
CA ASP A 115 1.99 -10.78 -21.61
C ASP A 115 0.56 -10.22 -21.55
N GLU A 116 -0.17 -10.48 -20.47
CA GLU A 116 -1.48 -9.87 -20.23
C GLU A 116 -1.35 -8.36 -19.99
N ILE A 117 -0.36 -7.95 -19.20
CA ILE A 117 -0.08 -6.53 -18.97
C ILE A 117 0.37 -5.84 -20.25
N ARG A 118 1.18 -6.49 -21.10
CA ARG A 118 1.57 -5.97 -22.44
C ARG A 118 0.35 -5.73 -23.34
N LYS A 119 -0.62 -6.62 -23.34
CA LYS A 119 -1.87 -6.45 -24.10
C LYS A 119 -2.73 -5.32 -23.55
N PHE A 120 -2.69 -5.10 -22.24
CA PHE A 120 -3.46 -4.07 -21.57
C PHE A 120 -2.82 -2.66 -21.63
N SER A 121 -1.49 -2.57 -21.72
CA SER A 121 -0.73 -1.32 -21.50
C SER A 121 -1.13 -0.16 -22.40
N ALA A 122 -1.64 -0.42 -23.60
CA ALA A 122 -2.16 0.60 -24.51
C ALA A 122 -3.32 1.42 -23.91
N ASN A 123 -3.99 0.89 -22.88
CA ASN A 123 -5.07 1.58 -22.16
C ASN A 123 -4.59 2.36 -20.93
N ILE A 124 -3.31 2.24 -20.56
CA ILE A 124 -2.72 2.94 -19.42
C ILE A 124 -2.31 4.35 -19.86
N SER A 125 -2.79 5.38 -19.16
CA SER A 125 -2.34 6.75 -19.40
C SER A 125 -0.87 6.90 -19.03
N ARG A 126 -0.11 7.67 -19.82
CA ARG A 126 1.33 7.89 -19.61
C ARG A 126 1.64 8.52 -18.25
N ASP A 127 0.75 9.39 -17.76
CA ASP A 127 0.93 10.10 -16.50
C ASP A 127 0.29 9.37 -15.31
N ALA A 128 -0.18 8.13 -15.52
CA ALA A 128 -0.76 7.34 -14.45
C ALA A 128 0.30 6.80 -13.48
N LEU A 129 -0.06 6.76 -12.20
CA LEU A 129 0.70 6.03 -11.19
C LEU A 129 0.40 4.54 -11.33
N ILE A 130 1.43 3.69 -11.40
CA ILE A 130 1.25 2.24 -11.37
C ILE A 130 1.80 1.71 -10.06
N VAL A 131 1.04 0.87 -9.37
CA VAL A 131 1.49 0.18 -8.16
C VAL A 131 1.33 -1.32 -8.37
N VAL A 132 2.45 -2.02 -8.24
CA VAL A 132 2.54 -3.47 -8.31
C VAL A 132 2.54 -3.99 -6.89
N ALA A 133 1.45 -4.60 -6.45
CA ALA A 133 1.22 -4.98 -5.06
C ALA A 133 0.71 -6.43 -4.96
N PRO A 134 1.58 -7.43 -5.25
CA PRO A 134 1.23 -8.84 -5.05
C PRO A 134 0.98 -9.13 -3.57
N VAL A 135 0.09 -10.07 -3.29
CA VAL A 135 -0.20 -10.58 -1.94
C VAL A 135 0.24 -12.03 -1.71
N MET A 136 0.59 -12.77 -2.76
CA MET A 136 1.05 -14.17 -2.73
C MET A 136 1.81 -14.56 -4.00
N ASP A 137 2.87 -13.81 -4.36
CA ASP A 137 3.73 -14.06 -5.54
C ASP A 137 2.92 -14.37 -6.82
N GLU A 138 1.80 -13.66 -7.02
CA GLU A 138 0.87 -13.90 -8.13
C GLU A 138 1.14 -13.02 -9.34
N VAL A 139 1.94 -11.98 -9.19
CA VAL A 139 2.25 -11.05 -10.27
C VAL A 139 3.62 -11.40 -10.82
N ASP A 140 3.69 -11.74 -12.10
CA ASP A 140 4.96 -11.91 -12.79
C ASP A 140 5.77 -10.63 -12.69
N ILE A 141 6.84 -10.65 -11.90
CA ILE A 141 7.57 -9.43 -11.58
C ILE A 141 8.30 -8.84 -12.79
N ASN A 142 8.47 -9.60 -13.88
CA ASN A 142 8.98 -9.08 -15.16
C ASN A 142 8.09 -7.99 -15.78
N ILE A 143 6.91 -7.74 -15.22
CA ILE A 143 6.11 -6.56 -15.57
C ILE A 143 6.88 -5.26 -15.29
N LEU A 144 7.74 -5.19 -14.26
CA LEU A 144 8.46 -3.95 -13.92
C LEU A 144 9.45 -3.52 -15.01
N PRO A 145 10.33 -4.40 -15.54
CA PRO A 145 11.12 -4.10 -16.73
C PRO A 145 10.30 -3.59 -17.91
N PHE A 146 9.14 -4.20 -18.16
CA PHE A 146 8.24 -3.80 -19.23
C PHE A 146 7.65 -2.41 -19.01
N LEU A 147 7.09 -2.15 -17.82
CA LEU A 147 6.54 -0.83 -17.46
C LEU A 147 7.60 0.27 -17.60
N ARG A 148 8.85 -0.03 -17.20
CA ARG A 148 9.98 0.89 -17.38
C ARG A 148 10.31 1.13 -18.84
N SER A 149 10.27 0.10 -19.70
CA SER A 149 10.51 0.30 -21.14
C SER A 149 9.44 1.15 -21.82
N GLU A 150 8.22 1.14 -21.29
CA GLU A 150 7.12 2.01 -21.73
C GLU A 150 7.20 3.44 -21.14
N GLY A 151 8.18 3.71 -20.27
CA GLY A 151 8.34 5.01 -19.61
C GLY A 151 7.30 5.27 -18.51
N LEU A 152 6.62 4.23 -18.01
CA LEU A 152 5.58 4.35 -17.00
C LEU A 152 6.17 4.41 -15.58
N TYR A 153 5.61 5.27 -14.74
CA TYR A 153 6.03 5.40 -13.35
C TYR A 153 5.41 4.28 -12.50
N SER A 154 6.25 3.42 -11.93
CA SER A 154 5.82 2.24 -11.17
C SER A 154 6.41 2.18 -9.75
N VAL A 155 5.57 1.78 -8.79
CA VAL A 155 5.92 1.55 -7.39
C VAL A 155 5.74 0.08 -7.08
N LEU A 156 6.70 -0.52 -6.38
CA LEU A 156 6.62 -1.91 -5.95
C LEU A 156 6.24 -2.00 -4.47
N CYS A 157 5.17 -2.74 -4.16
CA CYS A 157 4.84 -3.21 -2.82
C CYS A 157 5.09 -4.72 -2.75
N PRO A 158 6.32 -5.15 -2.38
CA PRO A 158 6.79 -6.51 -2.58
C PRO A 158 6.28 -7.53 -1.53
N GLN A 159 5.25 -7.22 -0.75
CA GLN A 159 4.79 -8.10 0.34
C GLN A 159 4.54 -9.54 -0.15
N GLY A 160 3.83 -9.70 -1.25
CA GLY A 160 3.51 -11.02 -1.81
C GLY A 160 4.74 -11.81 -2.27
N VAL A 161 5.82 -11.16 -2.72
CA VAL A 161 7.00 -11.89 -3.21
C VAL A 161 7.81 -12.52 -2.08
N PHE A 162 7.65 -12.02 -0.86
CA PHE A 162 8.26 -12.60 0.34
C PHE A 162 7.49 -13.80 0.88
N ARG A 163 6.21 -13.96 0.54
CA ARG A 163 5.37 -15.02 1.12
C ARG A 163 5.60 -16.36 0.45
N ARG A 164 5.65 -17.41 1.26
CA ARG A 164 5.67 -18.82 0.85
C ARG A 164 4.68 -19.59 1.70
N THR A 165 4.23 -20.75 1.21
CA THR A 165 3.31 -21.62 1.94
C THR A 165 3.99 -22.89 2.39
N ARG A 166 3.60 -23.35 3.58
CA ARG A 166 3.83 -24.73 4.03
C ARG A 166 2.76 -25.65 3.42
N GLU A 167 2.92 -26.95 3.60
CA GLU A 167 1.97 -27.96 3.10
C GLU A 167 0.52 -27.75 3.59
N ASN A 168 0.35 -27.25 4.81
CA ASN A 168 -0.97 -26.95 5.39
C ASN A 168 -1.54 -25.58 4.96
N GLY A 169 -0.86 -24.86 4.06
CA GLY A 169 -1.22 -23.52 3.62
C GLY A 169 -0.72 -22.40 4.53
N LEU A 170 -0.08 -22.68 5.67
CA LEU A 170 0.44 -21.64 6.56
C LEU A 170 1.49 -20.81 5.82
N ILE A 171 1.30 -19.48 5.83
CA ILE A 171 2.21 -18.53 5.20
C ILE A 171 3.39 -18.27 6.13
N TYR A 172 4.58 -18.22 5.55
CA TYR A 172 5.80 -17.75 6.18
C TYR A 172 6.56 -16.86 5.20
N HIS A 173 7.43 -15.98 5.69
CA HIS A 173 8.24 -15.14 4.81
C HIS A 173 9.58 -15.79 4.48
N GLN A 174 10.06 -15.52 3.27
CA GLN A 174 11.33 -15.95 2.74
C GLN A 174 11.94 -14.81 1.91
N ARG A 175 13.26 -14.66 1.99
CA ARG A 175 13.99 -13.71 1.14
C ARG A 175 13.72 -13.99 -0.34
N TYR A 176 13.33 -12.95 -1.08
CA TYR A 176 13.32 -12.97 -2.53
C TYR A 176 14.68 -12.52 -3.08
N SER A 177 15.44 -13.44 -3.69
CA SER A 177 16.81 -13.19 -4.17
C SER A 177 16.88 -12.07 -5.21
N ASP A 178 15.85 -11.96 -6.04
CA ASP A 178 15.86 -11.10 -7.22
C ASP A 178 15.28 -9.71 -6.93
N LEU A 179 14.95 -9.40 -5.66
CA LEU A 179 14.36 -8.12 -5.30
C LEU A 179 15.27 -6.94 -5.67
N ALA A 180 16.57 -7.06 -5.39
CA ALA A 180 17.54 -6.01 -5.73
C ALA A 180 17.61 -5.78 -7.25
N TRP A 181 17.59 -6.86 -8.03
CA TRP A 181 17.57 -6.78 -9.49
C TRP A 181 16.29 -6.10 -9.97
N ILE A 182 15.12 -6.56 -9.51
CA ILE A 182 13.84 -6.04 -10.00
C ILE A 182 13.58 -4.59 -9.57
N LEU A 183 14.08 -4.20 -8.40
CA LEU A 183 13.98 -2.84 -7.90
C LEU A 183 14.65 -1.83 -8.84
N ASN A 184 15.64 -2.22 -9.65
CA ASN A 184 16.21 -1.34 -10.68
C ASN A 184 15.17 -0.82 -11.68
N TYR A 185 14.08 -1.58 -11.88
CA TYR A 185 13.05 -1.26 -12.86
C TYR A 185 11.85 -0.50 -12.26
N ALA A 186 11.65 -0.58 -10.95
CA ALA A 186 10.68 0.27 -10.25
C ALA A 186 11.26 1.67 -9.96
N ASN A 187 10.38 2.62 -9.68
CA ASN A 187 10.77 3.96 -9.25
C ASN A 187 11.05 4.02 -7.73
N MET A 188 10.38 3.17 -6.95
CA MET A 188 10.57 3.02 -5.50
C MET A 188 9.90 1.74 -5.00
N ALA A 189 10.22 1.35 -3.77
CA ALA A 189 9.54 0.27 -3.06
C ALA A 189 8.93 0.75 -1.72
N ILE A 190 7.82 0.16 -1.33
CA ILE A 190 7.16 0.39 -0.04
C ILE A 190 6.81 -0.98 0.57
N PHE A 191 7.35 -1.30 1.75
CA PHE A 191 7.08 -2.58 2.44
C PHE A 191 7.18 -2.43 3.96
N SER A 192 6.85 -3.49 4.71
CA SER A 192 6.99 -3.53 6.17
C SER A 192 8.24 -4.29 6.58
N ARG A 193 8.83 -3.94 7.74
CA ARG A 193 9.82 -4.79 8.40
C ARG A 193 9.24 -6.15 8.80
N GLU A 194 7.93 -6.22 9.05
CA GLU A 194 7.22 -7.47 9.32
C GLU A 194 7.33 -8.45 8.13
N ASP A 195 7.36 -7.94 6.89
CA ASP A 195 7.49 -8.78 5.69
C ASP A 195 8.91 -9.40 5.57
N MET A 196 9.83 -9.03 6.45
CA MET A 196 11.22 -9.47 6.50
C MET A 196 11.57 -10.21 7.81
N ASP A 197 10.59 -10.85 8.44
CA ASP A 197 10.77 -11.60 9.70
C ASP A 197 11.78 -12.78 9.61
N PHE A 198 12.17 -13.18 8.40
CA PHE A 198 13.26 -14.12 8.13
C PHE A 198 14.66 -13.57 8.48
N TYR A 199 14.76 -12.29 8.83
CA TYR A 199 15.97 -11.63 9.30
C TYR A 199 15.79 -11.06 10.71
N ASP A 200 16.85 -11.07 11.50
CA ASP A 200 16.95 -10.24 12.70
C ASP A 200 17.01 -8.74 12.33
N ARG A 201 16.79 -7.87 13.32
CA ARG A 201 16.71 -6.41 13.08
C ARG A 201 17.97 -5.84 12.41
N GLU A 202 19.15 -6.28 12.81
CA GLU A 202 20.40 -5.81 12.21
C GLU A 202 20.51 -6.22 10.73
N SER A 203 20.12 -7.44 10.41
CA SER A 203 20.10 -7.97 9.04
C SER A 203 19.02 -7.32 8.20
N GLN A 204 17.86 -6.97 8.78
CA GLN A 204 16.84 -6.17 8.12
C GLN A 204 17.41 -4.79 7.74
N ASP A 205 18.08 -4.10 8.67
CA ASP A 205 18.69 -2.78 8.42
C ASP A 205 19.74 -2.83 7.30
N LYS A 206 20.60 -3.86 7.30
CA LYS A 206 21.59 -4.07 6.24
C LYS A 206 20.90 -4.27 4.89
N TYR A 207 19.89 -5.12 4.82
CA TYR A 207 19.18 -5.40 3.59
C TYR A 207 18.42 -4.16 3.07
N ILE A 208 17.76 -3.40 3.94
CA ILE A 208 17.09 -2.14 3.57
C ILE A 208 18.10 -1.14 3.00
N LYS A 209 19.27 -0.98 3.64
CA LYS A 209 20.35 -0.11 3.15
C LYS A 209 20.88 -0.57 1.78
N GLU A 210 21.00 -1.88 1.54
CA GLU A 210 21.38 -2.41 0.23
C GLU A 210 20.37 -2.03 -0.85
N LEU A 211 19.07 -2.17 -0.58
CA LEU A 211 18.00 -1.77 -1.51
C LEU A 211 17.98 -0.25 -1.73
N ALA A 212 18.19 0.53 -0.66
CA ALA A 212 18.20 1.99 -0.69
C ALA A 212 19.32 2.59 -1.57
N ARG A 213 20.41 1.84 -1.78
CA ARG A 213 21.48 2.21 -2.73
C ARG A 213 21.01 2.14 -4.18
N ILE A 214 19.96 1.36 -4.47
CA ILE A 214 19.43 1.13 -5.82
C ILE A 214 18.29 2.11 -6.12
N LYS A 215 17.31 2.22 -5.20
CA LYS A 215 16.12 3.07 -5.34
C LYS A 215 15.66 3.60 -3.99
N PRO A 216 14.81 4.64 -3.97
CA PRO A 216 14.12 5.06 -2.76
C PRO A 216 13.26 3.92 -2.20
N VAL A 217 13.33 3.72 -0.89
CA VAL A 217 12.58 2.69 -0.16
C VAL A 217 11.88 3.32 1.02
N PHE A 218 10.59 3.00 1.19
CA PHE A 218 9.82 3.30 2.38
C PHE A 218 9.56 2.01 3.15
N VAL A 219 9.80 2.06 4.45
CA VAL A 219 9.68 0.91 5.34
C VAL A 219 8.76 1.27 6.50
N THR A 220 7.68 0.53 6.70
CA THR A 220 6.85 0.63 7.91
C THR A 220 7.35 -0.33 8.99
N ASP A 221 7.18 0.05 10.25
CA ASP A 221 7.64 -0.70 11.43
C ASP A 221 6.61 -0.66 12.56
N GLY A 222 5.35 -0.95 12.22
CA GLY A 222 4.24 -0.99 13.18
C GLY A 222 4.17 0.28 14.05
N SER A 223 4.18 0.10 15.38
CA SER A 223 4.14 1.18 16.36
C SER A 223 5.41 2.05 16.39
N ASN A 224 6.52 1.60 15.82
CA ASN A 224 7.74 2.42 15.70
C ASN A 224 7.63 3.46 14.57
N GLY A 225 6.63 3.35 13.70
CA GLY A 225 6.36 4.30 12.62
C GLY A 225 6.86 3.85 11.27
N SER A 226 7.53 4.75 10.56
CA SER A 226 7.99 4.54 9.21
C SER A 226 9.29 5.26 8.92
N GLU A 227 10.02 4.73 7.96
CA GLU A 227 11.32 5.24 7.55
C GLU A 227 11.38 5.34 6.03
N PHE A 228 12.09 6.36 5.56
CA PHE A 228 12.49 6.51 4.18
C PHE A 228 14.00 6.36 4.09
N PHE A 229 14.46 5.62 3.10
CA PHE A 229 15.88 5.45 2.78
C PHE A 229 16.12 5.70 1.30
N TYR A 230 17.14 6.50 0.99
CA TYR A 230 17.68 6.59 -0.36
C TYR A 230 19.14 7.02 -0.31
N GLN A 231 20.04 6.16 -0.82
CA GLN A 231 21.48 6.35 -0.67
C GLN A 231 21.85 6.56 0.81
N ASP A 232 22.45 7.69 1.16
CA ASP A 232 22.83 8.04 2.54
C ASP A 232 21.74 8.85 3.27
N GLU A 233 20.61 9.16 2.61
CA GLU A 233 19.51 9.86 3.23
C GLU A 233 18.59 8.90 3.99
N ARG A 234 18.28 9.26 5.25
CA ARG A 234 17.28 8.61 6.09
C ARG A 234 16.33 9.65 6.67
N ILE A 235 15.03 9.38 6.61
CA ILE A 235 13.99 10.14 7.31
C ILE A 235 13.17 9.17 8.13
N THR A 236 12.87 9.51 9.38
CA THR A 236 12.06 8.69 10.27
C THR A 236 10.86 9.50 10.74
N VAL A 237 9.68 8.89 10.68
CA VAL A 237 8.43 9.43 11.21
C VAL A 237 7.84 8.39 12.16
N ARG A 238 7.62 8.76 13.42
CA ARG A 238 7.01 7.88 14.43
C ARG A 238 5.55 7.60 14.08
N ALA A 239 4.99 6.48 14.52
CA ALA A 239 3.54 6.27 14.46
C ALA A 239 2.84 7.12 15.53
N LEU A 240 1.61 7.55 15.24
CA LEU A 240 0.73 8.07 16.28
C LEU A 240 0.25 6.93 17.17
N SER A 241 0.37 7.11 18.48
CA SER A 241 -0.11 6.13 19.48
C SER A 241 -1.63 5.93 19.37
N LEU A 242 -2.05 4.68 19.48
CA LEU A 242 -3.46 4.35 19.68
C LEU A 242 -3.86 4.65 21.13
N LYS A 243 -5.05 5.22 21.32
CA LYS A 243 -5.62 5.48 22.64
C LYS A 243 -6.16 4.18 23.25
N GLU A 244 -6.23 4.13 24.57
CA GLU A 244 -6.86 3.02 25.27
C GLU A 244 -8.32 2.86 24.82
N GLY A 245 -8.73 1.62 24.56
CA GLY A 245 -10.08 1.31 24.07
C GLY A 245 -10.29 1.48 22.56
N GLU A 246 -9.32 2.02 21.81
CA GLU A 246 -9.39 2.01 20.34
C GLU A 246 -9.30 0.57 19.82
N ARG A 247 -10.16 0.24 18.85
CA ARG A 247 -10.11 -1.06 18.20
C ARG A 247 -8.85 -1.15 17.36
N ARG A 248 -8.23 -2.31 17.27
CA ARG A 248 -6.94 -2.49 16.60
C ARG A 248 -7.11 -3.22 15.27
N LYS A 249 -7.61 -2.52 14.25
CA LYS A 249 -7.83 -3.11 12.92
C LYS A 249 -6.55 -3.04 12.08
N PHE A 250 -5.64 -4.01 12.25
CA PHE A 250 -4.33 -3.98 11.57
C PHE A 250 -4.35 -4.44 10.11
N ILE A 251 -5.29 -5.29 9.68
CA ILE A 251 -5.36 -5.84 8.31
C ILE A 251 -5.45 -4.71 7.27
N GLY A 252 -4.51 -4.67 6.32
CA GLY A 252 -4.41 -3.63 5.29
C GLY A 252 -3.81 -2.30 5.76
N ALA A 253 -3.25 -2.21 6.97
CA ALA A 253 -2.62 -0.96 7.45
C ALA A 253 -1.43 -0.52 6.59
N GLY A 254 -0.57 -1.47 6.17
CA GLY A 254 0.55 -1.18 5.27
C GLY A 254 0.09 -0.68 3.90
N ASP A 255 -0.97 -1.27 3.35
CA ASP A 255 -1.55 -0.88 2.06
C ASP A 255 -2.15 0.53 2.11
N VAL A 256 -2.86 0.83 3.20
CA VAL A 256 -3.42 2.16 3.48
C VAL A 256 -2.31 3.19 3.61
N PHE A 257 -1.24 2.87 4.34
CA PHE A 257 -0.06 3.73 4.46
C PHE A 257 0.55 4.01 3.09
N ALA A 258 0.80 2.98 2.29
CA ALA A 258 1.40 3.11 0.97
C ALA A 258 0.55 3.99 0.04
N ALA A 259 -0.76 3.77 -0.03
CA ALA A 259 -1.65 4.59 -0.86
C ALA A 259 -1.75 6.04 -0.36
N ALA A 260 -1.84 6.25 0.95
CA ALA A 260 -1.90 7.59 1.54
C ALA A 260 -0.58 8.36 1.31
N LEU A 261 0.57 7.70 1.45
CA LEU A 261 1.88 8.25 1.15
C LEU A 261 1.97 8.68 -0.31
N LEU A 262 1.64 7.78 -1.24
CA LEU A 262 1.71 8.04 -2.68
C LEU A 262 0.76 9.17 -3.10
N HIS A 263 -0.46 9.21 -2.55
CA HIS A 263 -1.35 10.35 -2.75
C HIS A 263 -0.69 11.67 -2.31
N SER A 264 -0.12 11.67 -1.11
CA SER A 264 0.48 12.84 -0.46
C SER A 264 1.67 13.38 -1.24
N MET A 265 2.60 12.50 -1.65
CA MET A 265 3.78 12.85 -2.44
C MET A 265 3.44 13.55 -3.76
N MET A 266 2.27 13.24 -4.34
CA MET A 266 1.79 13.85 -5.58
C MET A 266 1.21 15.26 -5.38
N ARG A 267 1.29 15.82 -4.17
CA ARG A 267 0.98 17.22 -3.84
C ARG A 267 2.23 18.11 -3.81
N GLY A 268 3.43 17.51 -3.98
CA GLY A 268 4.70 18.24 -4.09
C GLY A 268 5.16 18.91 -2.79
N LYS A 269 4.80 18.35 -1.63
CA LYS A 269 5.22 18.86 -0.32
C LYS A 269 6.52 18.18 0.18
N PRO A 270 7.12 18.66 1.27
CA PRO A 270 8.24 17.98 1.92
C PRO A 270 7.90 16.55 2.32
N LEU A 271 8.84 15.62 2.05
CA LEU A 271 8.60 14.19 2.22
C LEU A 271 8.20 13.78 3.64
N VAL A 272 8.74 14.48 4.65
CA VAL A 272 8.36 14.25 6.06
C VAL A 272 6.87 14.49 6.30
N LEU A 273 6.26 15.49 5.66
CA LEU A 273 4.81 15.72 5.75
C LEU A 273 4.01 14.66 5.01
N ASP A 274 4.56 14.12 3.92
CA ASP A 274 3.92 13.03 3.19
C ASP A 274 3.86 11.75 4.04
N MET A 275 4.96 11.45 4.74
CA MET A 275 5.06 10.35 5.68
C MET A 275 4.18 10.56 6.93
N GLU A 276 4.14 11.78 7.49
CA GLU A 276 3.25 12.14 8.60
C GLU A 276 1.78 12.02 8.20
N PHE A 277 1.39 12.49 7.01
CA PHE A 277 0.04 12.32 6.48
C PHE A 277 -0.33 10.83 6.37
N ALA A 278 0.55 10.03 5.78
CA ALA A 278 0.32 8.60 5.62
C ALA A 278 0.17 7.89 6.96
N SER A 279 1.03 8.25 7.93
CA SER A 279 0.99 7.68 9.26
C SER A 279 -0.27 8.09 10.02
N ALA A 280 -0.67 9.36 9.99
CA ALA A 280 -1.89 9.85 10.62
C ALA A 280 -3.15 9.17 10.05
N TYR A 281 -3.25 9.09 8.73
CA TYR A 281 -4.39 8.44 8.06
C TYR A 281 -4.46 6.95 8.40
N THR A 282 -3.30 6.29 8.47
CA THR A 282 -3.21 4.87 8.85
C THR A 282 -3.57 4.64 10.32
N THR A 283 -3.10 5.48 11.25
CA THR A 283 -3.51 5.40 12.66
C THR A 283 -5.01 5.55 12.82
N GLN A 284 -5.61 6.53 12.14
CA GLN A 284 -7.06 6.67 12.19
C GLN A 284 -7.76 5.42 11.64
N LYS A 285 -7.32 4.90 10.50
CA LYS A 285 -7.86 3.64 9.94
C LYS A 285 -7.77 2.48 10.94
N ILE A 286 -6.69 2.40 11.72
CA ILE A 286 -6.52 1.32 12.69
C ILE A 286 -7.52 1.50 13.84
N GLY A 287 -7.61 2.72 14.39
CA GLY A 287 -8.39 3.04 15.59
C GLY A 287 -9.88 3.33 15.36
N ILE A 288 -10.32 3.57 14.12
CA ILE A 288 -11.69 4.03 13.83
C ILE A 288 -12.72 2.95 14.17
N ASN A 289 -13.72 3.36 14.96
CA ASN A 289 -14.84 2.52 15.35
C ASN A 289 -16.13 2.93 14.62
N ASN A 290 -16.22 2.60 13.34
CA ASN A 290 -17.38 2.87 12.48
C ASN A 290 -18.27 1.64 12.22
N GLY A 291 -18.04 0.53 12.95
CA GLY A 291 -18.80 -0.73 12.80
C GLY A 291 -18.57 -1.48 11.48
N LYS A 292 -17.66 -1.03 10.62
CA LYS A 292 -17.34 -1.65 9.32
C LYS A 292 -15.97 -2.30 9.33
N GLU A 293 -15.78 -3.34 8.52
CA GLU A 293 -14.52 -4.06 8.35
C GLU A 293 -13.98 -3.94 6.92
N GLY A 294 -12.75 -4.39 6.71
CA GLY A 294 -12.13 -4.40 5.38
C GLY A 294 -12.01 -3.01 4.77
N ILE A 295 -12.11 -2.94 3.45
CA ILE A 295 -12.07 -1.67 2.70
C ILE A 295 -13.26 -0.74 3.02
N SER A 296 -14.37 -1.29 3.50
CA SER A 296 -15.56 -0.52 3.91
C SER A 296 -15.35 0.25 5.21
N GLY A 297 -14.36 -0.15 6.01
CA GLY A 297 -14.00 0.49 7.28
C GLY A 297 -13.02 1.66 7.16
N LEU A 298 -12.55 1.99 5.96
CA LEU A 298 -11.59 3.09 5.75
C LEU A 298 -12.22 4.47 6.04
N PRO A 299 -11.48 5.38 6.70
CA PRO A 299 -12.00 6.69 7.05
C PRO A 299 -12.25 7.55 5.81
N THR A 300 -13.35 8.30 5.81
CA THR A 300 -13.58 9.32 4.77
C THR A 300 -12.60 10.49 4.92
N ILE A 301 -12.56 11.38 3.93
CA ILE A 301 -11.72 12.57 4.02
C ILE A 301 -12.20 13.48 5.16
N GLU A 302 -13.52 13.62 5.34
CA GLU A 302 -14.12 14.41 6.41
C GLU A 302 -13.81 13.83 7.79
N GLU A 303 -13.95 12.50 7.95
CA GLU A 303 -13.57 11.82 9.20
C GLU A 303 -12.08 12.05 9.50
N PHE A 304 -11.21 11.99 8.48
CA PHE A 304 -9.78 12.25 8.66
C PHE A 304 -9.48 13.71 9.01
N GLU A 305 -10.12 14.67 8.36
CA GLU A 305 -10.00 16.08 8.71
C GLU A 305 -10.44 16.35 10.15
N ASP A 306 -11.54 15.73 10.59
CA ASP A 306 -12.03 15.83 11.96
C ASP A 306 -11.08 15.19 12.97
N PHE A 307 -10.51 14.03 12.65
CA PHE A 307 -9.44 13.42 13.45
C PHE A 307 -8.26 14.38 13.58
N VAL A 308 -7.81 14.97 12.47
CA VAL A 308 -6.65 15.86 12.46
C VAL A 308 -6.91 17.17 13.22
N ARG A 309 -8.15 17.64 13.22
CA ARG A 309 -8.56 18.87 13.92
C ARG A 309 -8.68 18.67 15.42
N ASN A 310 -9.29 17.57 15.84
CA ASN A 310 -9.75 17.38 17.22
C ASN A 310 -8.73 16.63 18.09
N ASP A 311 -7.84 15.84 17.49
CA ASP A 311 -6.84 15.06 18.23
C ASP A 311 -5.46 15.73 18.29
N GLN A 312 -5.46 17.01 18.70
CA GLN A 312 -4.23 17.81 18.73
C GLN A 312 -3.14 17.23 19.64
N GLU A 313 -3.51 16.49 20.69
CA GLU A 313 -2.55 15.80 21.56
C GLU A 313 -1.74 14.74 20.81
N ARG A 314 -2.34 13.99 19.88
CA ARG A 314 -1.58 13.03 19.05
C ARG A 314 -0.78 13.75 17.97
N ILE A 315 -1.33 14.83 17.42
CA ILE A 315 -0.77 15.50 16.24
C ILE A 315 0.31 16.52 16.60
N VAL A 316 0.41 16.94 17.87
CA VAL A 316 1.49 17.81 18.34
C VAL A 316 2.87 17.21 18.09
N ASP A 317 2.95 15.88 18.05
CA ASP A 317 4.17 15.14 17.73
C ASP A 317 4.46 15.12 16.23
N TYR A 318 3.52 15.55 15.37
CA TYR A 318 3.74 15.81 13.93
C TYR A 318 4.01 17.29 13.72
N ALA A 319 4.49 17.70 12.54
CA ALA A 319 4.74 19.11 12.31
C ALA A 319 3.44 19.89 12.62
N MET A 320 3.55 21.08 13.23
CA MET A 320 2.40 22.01 13.38
C MET A 320 1.71 22.33 12.03
N LEU A 321 2.33 21.90 10.94
CA LEU A 321 1.93 22.07 9.56
C LEU A 321 1.08 20.90 9.00
N LEU A 322 0.87 19.80 9.74
CA LEU A 322 0.00 18.71 9.28
C LEU A 322 -1.45 19.16 9.10
N LEU A 323 -2.01 19.89 10.07
CA LEU A 323 -3.40 20.38 9.97
C LEU A 323 -3.59 21.33 8.77
N PRO A 324 -2.77 22.38 8.56
CA PRO A 324 -2.78 23.16 7.32
C PRO A 324 -2.62 22.31 6.07
N TYR A 325 -1.74 21.30 6.12
CA TYR A 325 -1.48 20.41 5.00
C TYR A 325 -2.69 19.56 4.62
N VAL A 326 -3.36 18.96 5.60
CA VAL A 326 -4.57 18.15 5.41
C VAL A 326 -5.72 19.01 4.89
N LEU A 327 -5.93 20.19 5.47
CA LEU A 327 -7.00 21.12 5.05
C LEU A 327 -6.74 21.85 3.72
N GLY A 328 -5.69 21.48 2.98
CA GLY A 328 -5.36 22.10 1.70
C GLY A 328 -5.01 23.59 1.78
N ARG A 329 -4.67 24.10 2.96
CA ARG A 329 -4.28 25.50 3.14
C ARG A 329 -2.84 25.68 2.65
N GLU A 330 -2.58 26.72 1.88
CA GLU A 330 -1.21 27.10 1.52
C GLU A 330 -0.46 27.55 2.78
N ALA A 331 0.32 26.66 3.37
CA ALA A 331 1.35 27.03 4.32
C ALA A 331 2.67 27.22 3.55
N HIS A 332 3.43 28.26 3.90
CA HIS A 332 4.85 28.33 3.56
C HIS A 332 5.59 27.39 4.52
N TYR A 333 6.39 26.49 3.97
CA TYR A 333 7.14 25.48 4.72
C TYR A 333 8.63 25.86 4.66
N GLU A 334 9.22 26.23 5.79
CA GLU A 334 10.64 26.56 5.89
C GLU A 334 11.45 25.33 6.36
N PRO A 335 12.72 25.16 5.94
CA PRO A 335 13.56 24.06 6.41
C PRO A 335 13.69 23.98 7.95
N SER A 336 13.59 25.12 8.65
CA SER A 336 13.58 25.19 10.12
C SER A 336 12.37 24.51 10.75
N ASP A 337 11.25 24.39 10.03
CA ASP A 337 10.03 23.76 10.55
C ASP A 337 10.19 22.24 10.75
N PHE A 338 11.26 21.67 10.18
CA PHE A 338 11.57 20.24 10.21
C PHE A 338 12.88 19.94 10.97
N SER A 339 13.54 20.95 11.55
CA SER A 339 14.89 20.81 12.12
C SER A 339 14.97 19.90 13.35
N PHE A 340 13.86 19.64 14.03
CA PHE A 340 13.80 18.71 15.17
C PHE A 340 13.72 17.22 14.76
N ARG A 341 13.65 16.92 13.46
CA ARG A 341 13.36 15.56 12.95
C ARG A 341 14.45 14.98 12.05
N ARG A 342 15.58 15.67 11.90
CA ARG A 342 16.82 15.09 11.38
C ARG A 342 17.75 14.81 12.54
N ILE A 343 18.23 13.57 12.65
CA ILE A 343 19.48 13.05 13.22
C ILE A 343 19.21 11.52 13.28
N GLU A 344 19.81 10.67 12.46
CA GLU A 344 21.22 10.26 12.49
C GLU A 344 21.78 10.07 11.08
N THR A 345 22.98 10.62 10.83
CA THR A 345 23.85 10.26 9.69
C THR A 345 24.48 8.88 9.88
#